data_AF-A0A9E5QHZ8-F1
#
_entry.id   AF-A0A9E5QHZ8-F1
#
_cell.length_a   1.000
_cell.length_b   1.000
_cell.length_c   1.000
_cell.angle_alpha   90.00
_cell.angle_beta   90.00
_cell.angle_gamma   90.00
#
_symmetry.space_group_name_H-M   'P 1'
#
loop_
_entity.id
_entity.type
_entity.pdbx_description
1 polymer ?
#
loop_
_entity_poly.entity_id
_entity_poly.type
_entity_poly.pdbx_seq_one_letter_code
_entity_poly.pdbx_strand_id
1 'polypeptide(L)'
;MNSLSFRSILLLILVYIFQTFSQDVSPFTEQLSVEFAGKYGQLEIGGNFVGAEFHHSLPLPSRISFYYPVANSIDLSTDYWQRDQSHPFSVTLNFDGEVREIGKEPFRYRYTP
;
A
#
# COMPACT_ATOMS: atom_id res chain seq x y z
N MET A 1 -50.96 -1.77 8.26
CA MET A 1 -49.61 -1.22 8.51
C MET A 1 -49.29 -1.47 9.97
N ASN A 2 -48.44 -2.46 10.27
CA ASN A 2 -48.11 -2.81 11.65
C ASN A 2 -47.11 -1.77 12.19
N SER A 3 -47.53 -0.94 13.14
CA SER A 3 -46.64 0.00 13.82
C SER A 3 -45.62 -0.79 14.65
N LEU A 4 -44.32 -0.57 14.41
CA LEU A 4 -43.28 -1.13 15.29
C LEU A 4 -43.46 -0.59 16.72
N SER A 5 -43.41 -1.49 17.70
CA SER A 5 -43.45 -1.12 19.11
C SER A 5 -42.18 -0.34 19.50
N PHE A 6 -42.31 0.62 20.42
CA PHE A 6 -41.19 1.38 20.99
C PHE A 6 -40.05 0.47 21.50
N ARG A 7 -40.40 -0.72 22.03
CA ARG A 7 -39.42 -1.73 22.46
C ARG A 7 -38.57 -2.28 21.31
N SER A 8 -39.18 -2.45 20.14
CA SER A 8 -38.50 -2.92 18.93
C SER A 8 -37.54 -1.86 18.38
N ILE A 9 -37.94 -0.59 18.45
CA ILE A 9 -37.08 0.54 18.04
C ILE A 9 -35.87 0.65 19.00
N LEU A 10 -36.10 0.56 20.30
CA LEU A 10 -35.03 0.60 21.30
C LEU A 10 -34.04 -0.56 21.11
N LEU A 11 -34.53 -1.77 20.81
CA LEU A 11 -33.69 -2.93 20.53
C LEU A 11 -32.82 -2.71 19.27
N LEU A 12 -33.39 -2.14 18.20
CA LEU A 12 -32.66 -1.85 16.97
C LEU A 12 -31.56 -0.81 17.18
N ILE A 13 -31.84 0.23 17.98
CA ILE A 13 -30.84 1.24 18.36
C ILE A 13 -29.72 0.61 19.18
N LEU A 14 -30.06 -0.27 20.13
CA LEU A 14 -29.06 -0.96 20.95
C LEU A 14 -28.15 -1.85 20.08
N VAL A 15 -28.74 -2.63 19.17
CA VAL A 15 -27.98 -3.46 18.22
C VAL A 15 -27.07 -2.62 17.32
N TYR A 16 -27.55 -1.46 16.86
CA TYR A 16 -26.74 -0.54 16.07
C TYR A 16 -25.53 0.00 16.85
N ILE A 17 -25.74 0.42 18.11
CA ILE A 17 -24.66 0.90 18.98
C ILE A 17 -23.62 -0.19 19.25
N PHE A 18 -24.04 -1.43 19.49
CA PHE A 18 -23.14 -2.56 19.72
C PHE A 18 -22.28 -2.89 18.48
N GLN A 19 -22.80 -2.72 17.26
CA GLN A 19 -22.00 -2.93 16.05
C GLN A 19 -20.96 -1.84 15.83
N THR A 20 -21.21 -0.60 16.26
CA THR A 20 -20.24 0.50 16.11
C THR A 20 -19.09 0.48 17.11
N PHE A 21 -19.16 -0.35 18.16
CA PHE A 21 -18.19 -0.36 19.26
C PHE A 21 -17.09 -1.44 19.17
N SER A 22 -17.05 -2.27 18.11
CA SER A 22 -16.09 -3.38 17.98
C SER A 22 -15.14 -3.23 16.80
N GLN A 23 -14.41 -2.11 16.74
CA GLN A 23 -13.16 -2.04 15.98
C GLN A 23 -11.98 -1.74 16.91
N ASP A 24 -11.84 -2.52 17.97
CA ASP A 24 -10.56 -2.59 18.66
C ASP A 24 -9.63 -3.45 17.81
N VAL A 25 -8.59 -2.80 17.27
CA VAL A 25 -7.46 -3.50 16.67
C VAL A 25 -6.91 -4.43 17.76
N SER A 26 -6.91 -5.74 17.49
CA SER A 26 -6.48 -6.72 18.49
C SER A 26 -5.09 -6.33 19.04
N PRO A 27 -4.87 -6.34 20.36
CA PRO A 27 -3.55 -6.09 20.96
C PRO A 27 -2.45 -6.99 20.36
N PHE A 28 -2.84 -8.16 19.87
CA PHE A 28 -1.98 -9.08 19.14
C PHE A 28 -1.51 -8.51 17.79
N THR A 29 -2.37 -7.81 17.06
CA THR A 29 -2.02 -7.17 15.78
C THR A 29 -1.04 -6.01 15.98
N GLU A 30 -1.20 -5.23 17.06
CA GLU A 30 -0.24 -4.20 17.44
C GLU A 30 1.15 -4.79 17.73
N GLN A 31 1.20 -5.90 18.48
CA GLN A 31 2.45 -6.59 18.82
C GLN A 31 3.17 -7.19 17.61
N LEU A 32 2.43 -7.58 16.56
CA LEU A 32 3.00 -8.12 15.32
C LEU A 32 3.36 -7.04 14.28
N SER A 33 3.02 -5.78 14.57
CA SER A 33 3.27 -4.70 13.61
C SER A 33 4.73 -4.28 13.58
N VAL A 34 5.25 -4.02 12.38
CA VAL A 34 6.62 -3.56 12.16
C VAL A 34 6.61 -2.20 11.48
N GLU A 35 7.30 -1.22 12.07
CA GLU A 35 7.53 0.08 11.48
C GLU A 35 8.76 0.06 10.55
N PHE A 36 8.56 0.53 9.32
CA PHE A 36 9.59 0.70 8.30
C PHE A 36 10.06 2.16 8.25
N ALA A 37 10.62 2.65 9.36
CA ALA A 37 11.21 3.98 9.49
C ALA A 37 12.74 3.88 9.71
N GLY A 38 13.45 3.37 8.71
CA GLY A 38 14.89 3.05 8.77
C GLY A 38 15.23 1.60 8.44
N LYS A 39 14.21 0.78 8.16
CA LYS A 39 14.33 -0.54 7.52
C LYS A 39 13.97 -0.42 6.05
N TYR A 40 14.63 -1.21 5.20
CA TYR A 40 14.37 -1.22 3.77
C TYR A 40 13.23 -2.19 3.46
N GLY A 41 12.12 -1.65 2.98
CA GLY A 41 10.99 -2.40 2.47
C GLY A 41 11.23 -2.85 1.02
N GLN A 42 10.81 -4.07 0.71
CA GLN A 42 10.73 -4.57 -0.66
C GLN A 42 9.33 -5.10 -0.92
N LEU A 43 8.78 -4.73 -2.07
CA LEU A 43 7.47 -5.17 -2.53
C LEU A 43 7.61 -5.64 -3.98
N GLU A 44 7.11 -6.84 -4.25
CA GLU A 44 6.99 -7.38 -5.60
C GLU A 44 5.52 -7.68 -5.84
N ILE A 45 4.91 -6.97 -6.78
CA ILE A 45 3.51 -7.13 -7.15
C ILE A 45 3.40 -7.45 -8.62
N GLY A 46 2.51 -8.37 -8.98
CA GLY A 46 2.37 -8.76 -10.36
C GLY A 46 1.32 -9.83 -10.58
N GLY A 47 1.17 -10.22 -11.84
CA GLY A 47 0.35 -11.33 -12.27
C GLY A 47 1.08 -12.17 -13.32
N ASN A 48 0.33 -12.93 -14.11
CA ASN A 48 0.90 -13.90 -15.04
C ASN A 48 1.73 -13.29 -16.19
N PHE A 49 1.56 -11.99 -16.46
CA PHE A 49 2.15 -11.34 -17.63
C PHE A 49 3.09 -10.18 -17.30
N VAL A 50 2.91 -9.56 -16.14
CA VAL A 50 3.67 -8.37 -15.73
C VAL A 50 3.88 -8.36 -14.23
N GLY A 51 5.03 -7.89 -13.79
CA GLY A 51 5.35 -7.60 -12.40
C GLY A 51 6.07 -6.26 -12.25
N ALA A 52 5.98 -5.67 -11.08
CA ALA A 52 6.70 -4.48 -10.67
C ALA A 52 7.37 -4.73 -9.33
N GLU A 53 8.63 -4.31 -9.24
CA GLU A 53 9.47 -4.46 -8.06
C GLU A 53 9.72 -3.07 -7.47
N PHE A 54 9.64 -2.97 -6.14
CA PHE A 54 9.84 -1.73 -5.39
C PHE A 54 10.82 -2.02 -4.27
N HIS A 55 11.88 -1.21 -4.19
CA HIS A 55 12.98 -1.42 -3.25
C HIS A 55 13.15 -0.20 -2.36
N HIS A 56 13.81 -0.38 -1.23
CA HIS A 56 14.18 0.68 -0.29
C HIS A 56 13.00 1.51 0.23
N SER A 57 11.82 0.89 0.33
CA SER A 57 10.57 1.56 0.68
C SER A 57 10.20 2.71 -0.27
N LEU A 58 10.77 2.78 -1.47
CA LEU A 58 10.46 3.81 -2.44
C LEU A 58 9.11 3.49 -3.11
N PRO A 59 8.25 4.50 -3.32
CA PRO A 59 6.97 4.31 -3.99
C PRO A 59 7.10 4.23 -5.52
N LEU A 60 8.31 4.43 -6.07
CA LEU A 60 8.60 4.26 -7.50
C LEU A 60 9.16 2.86 -7.74
N PRO A 61 8.70 2.14 -8.77
CA PRO A 61 9.21 0.82 -9.06
C PRO A 61 10.68 0.92 -9.50
N SER A 62 11.49 -0.05 -9.09
CA SER A 62 12.86 -0.19 -9.57
C SER A 62 12.92 -0.84 -10.96
N ARG A 63 11.98 -1.76 -11.22
CA ARG A 63 11.87 -2.53 -12.46
C ARG A 63 10.43 -2.90 -12.75
N ILE A 64 10.09 -2.93 -14.04
CA ILE A 64 8.88 -3.60 -14.54
C ILE A 64 9.31 -4.81 -15.38
N SER A 65 8.81 -5.99 -15.03
CA SER A 65 9.12 -7.26 -15.67
C SER A 65 7.93 -7.74 -16.50
N PHE A 66 8.18 -8.22 -17.71
CA PHE A 66 7.22 -8.84 -18.61
C PHE A 66 7.58 -10.31 -18.79
N TYR A 67 6.59 -11.20 -18.69
CA TYR A 67 6.82 -12.65 -18.67
C TYR A 67 6.52 -13.29 -20.03
N TYR A 68 5.30 -13.76 -20.26
CA TYR A 68 4.86 -14.33 -21.55
C TYR A 68 3.95 -13.33 -22.29
N PRO A 69 4.02 -13.21 -23.63
CA PRO A 69 4.93 -13.88 -24.56
C PRO A 69 6.28 -13.18 -24.75
N VAL A 70 6.49 -12.03 -24.12
CA VAL A 70 7.73 -11.24 -24.26
C VAL A 70 8.44 -11.21 -22.91
N ALA A 71 9.48 -12.03 -22.79
CA ALA A 71 10.33 -12.08 -21.61
C ALA A 71 11.31 -10.89 -21.65
N ASN A 72 10.96 -9.80 -20.99
CA ASN A 72 11.77 -8.57 -20.99
C ASN A 72 11.55 -7.77 -19.70
N SER A 73 12.38 -6.76 -19.46
CA SER A 73 12.19 -5.81 -18.37
C SER A 73 12.44 -4.37 -18.81
N ILE A 74 11.82 -3.44 -18.11
CA ILE A 74 12.12 -2.02 -18.14
C ILE A 74 12.81 -1.69 -16.81
N ASP A 75 14.09 -1.41 -16.89
CA ASP A 75 14.91 -0.84 -15.82
C ASP A 75 16.06 -0.05 -16.45
N LEU A 76 16.65 0.88 -15.68
CA LEU A 76 17.75 1.74 -16.09
C LEU A 76 19.11 1.24 -15.57
N SER A 77 19.14 0.03 -15.00
CA SER A 77 20.37 -0.48 -14.38
C SER A 77 21.34 -0.97 -15.44
N THR A 78 22.61 -0.60 -15.30
CA THR A 78 23.70 -1.08 -16.19
C THR A 78 24.44 -2.28 -15.61
N ASP A 79 24.19 -2.59 -14.34
CA ASP A 79 24.81 -3.68 -13.59
C ASP A 79 23.80 -4.27 -12.59
N TYR A 80 23.96 -5.56 -12.32
CA TYR A 80 23.13 -6.32 -11.39
C TYR A 80 23.09 -5.68 -10.00
N TRP A 81 24.24 -5.18 -9.50
CA TRP A 81 24.38 -4.66 -8.14
C TRP A 81 23.70 -3.31 -7.91
N GLN A 82 23.28 -2.62 -8.98
CA GLN A 82 22.64 -1.31 -8.91
C GLN A 82 21.17 -1.36 -9.37
N ARG A 83 20.61 -2.56 -9.54
CA ARG A 83 19.26 -2.72 -10.09
C ARG A 83 18.17 -2.11 -9.22
N ASP A 84 18.37 -2.13 -7.91
CA ASP A 84 17.47 -1.57 -6.93
C ASP A 84 17.50 -0.03 -6.85
N GLN A 85 18.43 0.61 -7.57
CA GLN A 85 18.56 2.08 -7.68
C GLN A 85 18.01 2.63 -9.01
N SER A 86 17.62 1.75 -9.92
CA SER A 86 16.95 2.14 -11.17
C SER A 86 15.58 2.73 -10.85
N HIS A 87 15.20 3.83 -11.50
CA HIS A 87 13.83 4.36 -11.45
C HIS A 87 13.38 4.74 -12.86
N PRO A 88 12.79 3.80 -13.63
CA PRO A 88 12.42 4.03 -15.02
C PRO A 88 11.29 5.05 -15.21
N PHE A 89 10.63 5.48 -14.13
CA PHE A 89 9.57 6.48 -14.15
C PHE A 89 9.84 7.55 -13.10
N SER A 90 9.44 8.78 -13.39
CA SER A 90 9.30 9.86 -12.42
C SER A 90 7.83 10.25 -12.30
N VAL A 91 7.45 10.77 -11.13
CA VAL A 91 6.11 11.33 -10.90
C VAL A 91 6.27 12.79 -10.53
N THR A 92 5.53 13.64 -11.24
CA THR A 92 5.53 15.09 -10.99
C THR A 92 4.13 15.54 -10.65
N LEU A 93 3.99 16.22 -9.51
CA LEU A 93 2.77 16.86 -9.07
C LEU A 93 2.82 18.34 -9.43
N ASN A 94 1.79 18.84 -10.09
CA ASN A 94 1.56 20.27 -10.29
C ASN A 94 0.37 20.69 -9.45
N PHE A 95 0.58 21.57 -8.47
CA PHE A 95 -0.48 22.13 -7.63
C PHE A 95 -0.12 23.57 -7.25
N ASP A 96 -1.11 24.48 -7.24
CA ASP A 96 -0.96 25.89 -6.86
C ASP A 96 0.20 26.64 -7.57
N GLY A 97 0.51 26.26 -8.82
CA GLY A 97 1.61 26.85 -9.59
C GLY A 97 2.99 26.31 -9.24
N GLU A 98 3.09 25.41 -8.26
CA GLU A 98 4.30 24.67 -7.93
C GLU A 98 4.36 23.34 -8.67
N VAL A 99 5.52 23.05 -9.24
CA VAL A 99 5.83 21.76 -9.86
C VAL A 99 6.83 21.04 -8.97
N ARG A 100 6.43 19.92 -8.38
CA ARG A 100 7.27 19.12 -7.49
C ARG A 100 7.34 17.68 -7.96
N GLU A 101 8.57 17.18 -8.06
CA GLU A 101 8.79 15.74 -8.26
C GLU A 101 8.58 15.00 -6.93
N ILE A 102 7.83 13.90 -6.98
CA ILE A 102 7.49 13.08 -5.82
C ILE A 102 7.93 11.63 -6.03
N GLY A 103 8.03 10.89 -4.93
CA GLY A 103 8.34 9.46 -4.95
C GLY A 103 9.83 9.09 -4.96
N LYS A 104 10.73 10.08 -4.90
CA LYS A 104 12.17 9.87 -4.72
C LYS A 104 12.60 9.61 -3.27
N GLU A 105 11.67 9.74 -2.33
CA GLU A 105 11.93 9.57 -0.90
C GLU A 105 11.26 8.28 -0.38
N PRO A 106 11.96 7.50 0.47
CA PRO A 106 11.40 6.31 1.09
C PRO A 106 10.15 6.61 1.92
N PHE A 107 9.10 5.84 1.72
CA PHE A 107 7.89 5.92 2.52
C PHE A 107 8.08 5.20 3.85
N ARG A 108 7.67 5.87 4.92
CA ARG A 108 7.50 5.23 6.23
C ARG A 108 6.15 4.58 6.26
N TYR A 109 6.11 3.28 6.54
CA TYR A 109 4.87 2.55 6.65
C TYR A 109 4.94 1.55 7.79
N ARG A 110 3.76 1.16 8.29
CA ARG A 110 3.58 0.15 9.32
C ARG A 110 2.95 -1.07 8.67
N TYR A 111 3.61 -2.21 8.79
CA TYR A 111 3.12 -3.47 8.23
C TYR A 111 2.65 -4.38 9.36
N THR A 112 1.46 -4.96 9.19
CA THR A 112 0.91 -6.03 10.04
C THR A 112 0.74 -7.27 9.15
N PRO A 113 1.20 -8.46 9.58
CA PRO A 113 1.04 -9.70 8.82
C PRO A 113 -0.41 -10.00 8.41
#